data_AF-A0A3D5P0C9-F1
#
_entry.id   AF-A0A3D5P0C9-F1
#
_cell.length_a   1.000
_cell.length_b   1.000
_cell.length_c   1.000
_cell.angle_alpha   90.00
_cell.angle_beta   90.00
_cell.angle_gamma   90.00
#
_symmetry.space_group_name_H-M   'P 1'
#
loop_
_entity.id
_entity.type
_entity.pdbx_description
1 polymer ?
#
loop_
_entity_poly.entity_id
_entity_poly.type
_entity_poly.pdbx_seq_one_letter_code
_entity_poly.pdbx_strand_id
1 'polypeptide(L)'
;MVNKYKSSLIWVRGAGELGSAVALTLFRVGFQVILTERAVPLAIRRAVTFSDAVFEGESAVEEVIAVRCEASKTSEIIALGKIPLIVTEFAPTL
;
A
#
# COMPACT_ATOMS: atom_id res chain seq x y z
N MET A 1 -23.54 11.94 2.42
CA MET A 1 -22.46 12.42 1.53
C MET A 1 -21.75 11.21 0.94
N VAL A 2 -21.91 10.95 -0.36
CA VAL A 2 -21.15 9.89 -1.04
C VAL A 2 -19.75 10.43 -1.29
N ASN A 3 -18.71 9.79 -0.75
CA ASN A 3 -17.33 10.25 -0.92
C ASN A 3 -16.94 10.13 -2.41
N LYS A 4 -16.74 11.27 -3.08
CA LYS A 4 -16.49 11.39 -4.53
C LYS A 4 -15.24 10.63 -5.00
N TYR A 5 -14.35 10.28 -4.08
CA TYR A 5 -13.04 9.67 -4.36
C TYR A 5 -13.05 8.13 -4.29
N LYS A 6 -14.17 7.50 -3.90
CA LYS A 6 -14.29 6.03 -3.84
C LYS A 6 -14.19 5.33 -5.21
N SER A 7 -14.29 6.07 -6.32
CA SER A 7 -14.31 5.53 -7.69
C SER A 7 -12.94 5.48 -8.38
N SER A 8 -11.88 6.01 -7.77
CA SER A 8 -10.54 6.02 -8.37
C SER A 8 -9.57 5.21 -7.52
N LEU A 9 -9.12 4.09 -8.09
CA LEU A 9 -8.06 3.26 -7.53
C LEU A 9 -6.70 3.86 -7.91
N ILE A 10 -5.89 4.22 -6.92
CA ILE A 10 -4.55 4.77 -7.13
C ILE A 10 -3.52 3.69 -6.87
N TRP A 11 -2.65 3.46 -7.85
CA TRP A 11 -1.50 2.60 -7.69
C TRP A 11 -0.27 3.42 -7.32
N VAL A 12 0.29 3.15 -6.14
CA VAL A 12 1.56 3.71 -5.68
C VAL A 12 2.63 2.64 -5.81
N ARG A 13 3.69 2.96 -6.56
CA ARG A 13 4.83 2.08 -6.73
C ARG A 13 5.91 2.40 -5.70
N GLY A 14 6.30 1.37 -4.96
CA GLY A 14 7.18 1.46 -3.81
C GLY A 14 6.38 1.66 -2.53
N ALA A 15 6.74 0.90 -1.50
CA ALA A 15 6.27 1.00 -0.13
C ALA A 15 7.39 1.45 0.83
N GLY A 16 8.46 2.05 0.30
CA GLY A 16 9.48 2.78 1.07
C GLY A 16 8.96 4.12 1.60
N GLU A 17 9.86 5.03 1.98
CA GLU A 17 9.53 6.28 2.67
C GLU A 17 8.57 7.16 1.87
N LEU A 18 8.93 7.47 0.61
CA LEU A 18 8.12 8.33 -0.25
C LEU A 18 6.78 7.69 -0.62
N GLY A 19 6.81 6.41 -1.01
CA GLY A 19 5.61 5.68 -1.40
C GLY A 19 4.62 5.52 -0.25
N SER A 20 5.12 5.25 0.96
CA SER A 20 4.28 5.14 2.15
C SER A 20 3.66 6.47 2.54
N ALA A 21 4.41 7.57 2.50
CA ALA A 21 3.88 8.90 2.78
C ALA A 21 2.77 9.30 1.79
N VAL A 22 2.97 9.03 0.49
CA VAL A 22 1.96 9.25 -0.55
C VAL A 22 0.72 8.39 -0.31
N ALA A 23 0.91 7.08 -0.06
CA ALA A 23 -0.19 6.16 0.16
C ALA A 23 -1.01 6.51 1.41
N LEU A 24 -0.34 6.83 2.53
CA LEU A 24 -0.97 7.27 3.77
C LEU A 24 -1.81 8.53 3.57
N THR A 25 -1.25 9.52 2.86
CA THR A 25 -1.95 10.78 2.59
C THR A 25 -3.19 10.56 1.72
N LEU A 26 -3.06 9.80 0.63
CA LEU A 26 -4.19 9.51 -0.27
C LEU A 26 -5.27 8.68 0.41
N PHE A 27 -4.88 7.70 1.20
CA PHE A 27 -5.81 6.86 1.97
C PHE A 27 -6.61 7.70 2.98
N ARG A 28 -5.95 8.61 3.70
CA ARG A 28 -6.60 9.54 4.65
C ARG A 28 -7.63 10.46 3.98
N VAL A 29 -7.37 10.88 2.75
CA VAL A 29 -8.31 11.69 1.95
C VAL A 29 -9.48 10.85 1.40
N GLY A 30 -9.39 9.52 1.49
CA GLY A 30 -10.45 8.58 1.15
C GLY A 30 -10.35 7.97 -0.24
N PHE A 31 -9.17 8.03 -0.88
CA PHE A 31 -8.90 7.25 -2.09
C PHE A 31 -8.65 5.78 -1.74
N GLN A 32 -8.98 4.89 -2.68
CA GLN A 32 -8.51 3.51 -2.64
C GLN A 32 -7.08 3.47 -3.16
N VAL A 33 -6.18 2.85 -2.41
CA VAL A 33 -4.75 2.81 -2.74
C VAL A 33 -4.29 1.36 -2.81
N ILE A 34 -3.47 1.02 -3.81
CA ILE A 34 -2.70 -0.22 -3.87
C ILE A 34 -1.22 0.12 -3.87
N LEU A 35 -0.44 -0.63 -3.11
CA LEU A 35 1.01 -0.55 -3.10
C LEU A 35 1.62 -1.71 -3.88
N THR A 36 2.72 -1.46 -4.58
CA THR A 36 3.66 -2.51 -4.98
C THR A 36 5.02 -2.27 -4.34
N GLU A 37 5.70 -3.35 -3.94
CA GLU A 37 7.06 -3.27 -3.40
C GLU A 37 7.90 -4.46 -3.86
N ARG A 38 9.22 -4.27 -3.93
CA ARG A 38 10.17 -5.35 -4.21
C ARG A 38 10.24 -6.34 -3.06
N ALA A 39 10.57 -7.59 -3.36
CA ALA A 39 10.71 -8.66 -2.35
C ALA A 39 11.75 -8.37 -1.26
N VAL A 40 12.73 -7.50 -1.54
CA VAL A 40 13.73 -7.03 -0.56
C VAL A 40 13.70 -5.51 -0.53
N PRO A 41 12.82 -4.88 0.27
CA PRO A 41 12.69 -3.42 0.34
C PRO A 41 14.00 -2.75 0.75
N LEU A 42 14.24 -1.56 0.21
CA LEU A 42 15.42 -0.74 0.51
C LEU A 42 15.14 0.37 1.54
N ALA A 43 13.96 0.36 2.16
CA ALA A 43 13.59 1.35 3.15
C ALA A 43 14.59 1.34 4.31
N ILE A 44 15.15 2.52 4.61
CA ILE A 44 16.10 2.69 5.70
C ILE A 44 15.32 2.82 7.01
N ARG A 45 14.23 3.59 7.00
CA ARG A 45 13.41 3.87 8.18
C ARG A 45 12.15 3.03 8.21
N ARG A 46 12.29 1.75 8.57
CA ARG A 46 11.20 0.76 8.49
C ARG A 46 9.94 1.07 9.30
N ALA A 47 10.08 1.63 10.51
CA ALA A 47 8.94 1.94 11.38
C ALA A 47 7.97 3.01 10.83
N VAL A 48 8.34 3.72 9.76
CA VAL A 48 7.50 4.75 9.11
C VAL A 48 7.12 4.36 7.69
N THR A 49 7.31 3.10 7.29
CA THR A 49 6.99 2.62 5.95
C THR A 49 6.14 1.37 5.99
N PHE A 50 5.39 1.14 4.92
CA PHE A 50 4.63 -0.09 4.72
C PHE A 50 5.50 -1.25 4.19
N SER A 51 6.81 -1.05 4.07
CA SER A 51 7.75 -2.04 3.51
C SER A 51 7.80 -3.32 4.32
N ASP A 52 7.61 -3.25 5.65
CA ASP A 52 7.70 -4.45 6.49
C ASP A 52 6.55 -5.43 6.25
N ALA A 53 5.42 -5.01 5.67
CA ALA A 53 4.36 -5.93 5.23
C ALA A 53 4.87 -6.96 4.21
N VAL A 54 5.95 -6.66 3.46
CA VAL A 54 6.60 -7.61 2.57
C VAL A 54 7.04 -8.87 3.34
N PHE A 55 7.56 -8.70 4.55
CA PHE A 55 8.08 -9.78 5.38
C PHE A 55 7.03 -10.31 6.35
N GLU A 56 6.38 -9.42 7.10
CA GLU A 56 5.48 -9.75 8.21
C GLU A 56 4.04 -10.06 7.77
N GLY A 57 3.73 -9.84 6.49
CA GLY A 57 2.37 -10.02 5.95
C GLY A 57 1.46 -8.81 6.16
N GLU A 58 1.69 -8.01 7.20
CA GLU A 58 1.09 -6.68 7.35
C GLU A 58 2.04 -5.72 8.08
N SER A 59 1.77 -4.42 7.94
CA SER A 59 2.49 -3.36 8.66
C SER A 59 1.56 -2.17 8.86
N ALA A 60 1.73 -1.49 9.97
CA ALA A 60 0.99 -0.27 10.29
C ALA A 60 1.90 0.95 10.23
N VAL A 61 1.42 2.03 9.63
CA VAL A 61 1.99 3.37 9.76
C VAL A 61 0.86 4.25 10.27
N GLU A 62 1.02 4.74 11.49
CA GLU A 62 -0.05 5.42 12.23
C GLU A 62 -1.29 4.49 12.35
N GLU A 63 -2.49 4.97 12.01
CA GLU A 63 -3.73 4.19 12.04
C GLU A 63 -3.98 3.31 10.80
N VAL A 64 -3.13 3.44 9.77
CA VAL A 64 -3.34 2.77 8.48
C VAL A 64 -2.55 1.48 8.41
N ILE A 65 -3.22 0.41 7.99
CA ILE A 65 -2.63 -0.93 7.86
C ILE A 65 -2.48 -1.27 6.38
N ALA A 66 -1.27 -1.63 5.97
CA ALA A 66 -1.01 -2.27 4.69
C ALA A 66 -0.86 -3.79 4.86
N VAL A 67 -1.46 -4.57 3.96
CA VAL A 67 -1.47 -6.03 4.02
C VAL A 67 -0.92 -6.61 2.73
N ARG A 68 0.08 -7.48 2.84
CA ARG A 68 0.62 -8.22 1.71
C ARG A 68 -0.41 -9.22 1.20
N CYS A 69 -0.74 -9.14 -0.07
CA CYS A 69 -1.66 -10.05 -0.71
C CYS A 69 -1.29 -10.32 -2.18
N GLU A 70 -1.91 -11.34 -2.76
CA GLU A 70 -1.92 -11.55 -4.21
C GLU A 70 -2.79 -10.49 -4.89
N ALA A 71 -2.52 -10.20 -6.17
CA ALA A 71 -3.27 -9.21 -6.95
C ALA A 71 -4.79 -9.52 -7.00
N SER A 72 -5.14 -10.80 -7.05
CA SER A 72 -6.52 -11.30 -7.05
C SER A 72 -7.30 -10.94 -5.77
N LYS A 73 -6.62 -10.73 -4.64
CA LYS A 73 -7.24 -10.47 -3.32
C LYS A 73 -7.29 -8.99 -2.96
N THR A 74 -6.84 -8.10 -3.84
CA THR A 74 -6.77 -6.64 -3.58
C THR A 74 -8.13 -6.06 -3.17
N SER A 75 -9.20 -6.42 -3.89
CA SER A 75 -10.57 -5.97 -3.60
C SER A 75 -11.05 -6.36 -2.20
N GLU A 76 -10.67 -7.54 -1.71
CA GLU A 76 -11.03 -8.01 -0.37
C GLU A 76 -10.35 -7.15 0.71
N ILE A 77 -9.06 -6.88 0.56
CA ILE A 77 -8.30 -6.03 1.50
C ILE A 77 -8.83 -4.59 1.51
N ILE A 78 -9.18 -4.05 0.33
CA ILE A 78 -9.79 -2.72 0.21
C ILE A 78 -11.15 -2.68 0.92
N ALA A 79 -11.97 -3.72 0.80
CA ALA A 79 -13.26 -3.81 1.48
C ALA A 79 -13.13 -3.82 3.02
N LEU A 80 -12.00 -4.32 3.53
CA LEU A 80 -11.64 -4.28 4.95
C LEU A 80 -11.10 -2.91 5.41
N GLY A 81 -11.01 -1.92 4.51
CA GLY A 81 -10.46 -0.60 4.84
C GLY A 81 -8.95 -0.62 5.09
N LYS A 82 -8.22 -1.52 4.43
CA LYS A 82 -6.76 -1.63 4.50
C LYS A 82 -6.14 -1.37 3.12
N ILE A 83 -4.83 -1.10 3.07
CA ILE A 83 -4.09 -0.92 1.81
C ILE A 83 -3.51 -2.28 1.36
N PRO A 84 -3.93 -2.87 0.24
CA PRO A 84 -3.23 -4.03 -0.31
C PRO A 84 -1.83 -3.66 -0.78
N LEU A 85 -0.86 -4.52 -0.45
CA LEU A 85 0.52 -4.46 -0.91
C LEU A 85 0.84 -5.72 -1.71
N ILE A 86 1.30 -5.55 -2.95
CA ILE A 86 1.70 -6.65 -3.82
C ILE A 86 3.23 -6.67 -3.90
N VAL A 87 3.82 -7.83 -3.64
CA VAL A 87 5.26 -8.01 -3.83
C VAL A 87 5.54 -8.30 -5.30
N THR A 88 6.46 -7.54 -5.89
CA THR A 88 6.84 -7.67 -7.31
C THR A 88 8.34 -7.92 -7.42
N GLU A 89 8.77 -8.88 -8.22
CA GLU A 89 10.20 -9.20 -8.39
C GLU A 89 10.94 -8.20 -9.30
N PHE A 90 10.21 -7.42 -10.11
CA PHE A 90 10.79 -6.44 -11.02
C PHE A 90 10.11 -5.08 -10.88
N ALA A 91 10.91 -4.05 -11.08
CA ALA A 91 10.47 -2.71 -11.42
C ALA A 91 9.51 -2.77 -12.64
N PRO A 92 8.19 -2.52 -12.54
CA PRO A 92 7.33 -2.57 -13.71
C PRO A 92 7.83 -1.61 -14.79
N THR A 93 8.08 -2.09 -16.01
CA THR A 93 8.22 -1.22 -17.18
C THR A 93 6.82 -0.73 -17.56
N LEU A 94 6.66 0.59 -17.65
CA LEU A 94 5.45 1.23 -18.16
C LEU A 94 5.25 0.91 -19.65
#